data_AF-A0A542QTL9-F1
#
_entry.id   AF-A0A542QTL9-F1
#
_cell.length_a   1.000
_cell.length_b   1.000
_cell.length_c   1.000
_cell.angle_alpha   90.00
_cell.angle_beta   90.00
_cell.angle_gamma   90.00
#
_symmetry.space_group_name_H-M   'P 1'
#
loop_
_entity.id
_entity.type
_entity.pdbx_description
1 polymer ?
#
loop_
_entity_poly.entity_id
_entity_poly.type
_entity_poly.pdbx_seq_one_letter_code
_entity_poly.pdbx_strand_id
1 'polypeptide(L)' 'MTVAAQVKQALATLKGTQADLEAFALSTQNQQAKQLYAQAAEQTQAIVTNLQQRVTELENEEPQYKGF' A
#
# COMPACT_ATOMS: atom_id res chain seq x y z
N MET A 1 -17.63 -2.71 11.15
CA MET A 1 -16.42 -2.37 10.37
C MET A 1 -16.15 -0.89 10.63
N THR A 2 -15.04 -0.54 11.28
CA THR A 2 -14.69 0.86 11.55
C THR A 2 -14.05 1.50 10.33
N VAL A 3 -13.90 2.82 10.35
CA VAL A 3 -13.13 3.52 9.31
C VAL A 3 -11.68 3.04 9.32
N ALA A 4 -11.06 2.87 10.50
CA ALA A 4 -9.72 2.31 10.60
C ALA A 4 -9.60 0.91 9.95
N ALA A 5 -10.58 0.02 10.16
CA ALA A 5 -10.59 -1.31 9.57
C ALA A 5 -10.68 -1.26 8.03
N GLN A 6 -11.50 -0.37 7.48
CA GLN A 6 -11.60 -0.17 6.03
C GLN A 6 -10.28 0.35 5.43
N VAL A 7 -9.64 1.31 6.09
CA VAL A 7 -8.36 1.86 5.63
C VAL A 7 -7.23 0.82 5.75
N LYS A 8 -7.19 0.02 6.83
CA LYS A 8 -6.24 -1.11 6.98
C LYS A 8 -6.40 -2.14 5.87
N GLN A 9 -7.63 -2.49 5.51
CA GLN A 9 -7.90 -3.43 4.42
C GLN A 9 -7.40 -2.87 3.08
N ALA A 10 -7.68 -1.59 2.79
CA ALA A 10 -7.18 -0.93 1.59
C ALA A 10 -5.64 -0.89 1.56
N LEU A 11 -5.01 -0.60 2.70
CA LEU A 11 -3.56 -0.60 2.85
C LEU A 11 -2.95 -1.99 2.58
N ALA A 12 -3.58 -3.06 3.06
CA ALA A 12 -3.14 -4.43 2.79
C ALA A 12 -3.20 -4.75 1.29
N THR A 13 -4.30 -4.37 0.62
CA THR A 13 -4.43 -4.53 -0.83
C THR A 13 -3.35 -3.76 -1.59
N LEU A 14 -3.09 -2.51 -1.21
CA LEU A 14 -2.06 -1.68 -1.85
C LEU A 14 -0.65 -2.24 -1.69
N LYS A 15 -0.32 -2.80 -0.52
CA LYS A 15 0.96 -3.50 -0.32
C LYS A 15 1.09 -4.74 -1.22
N GLY A 16 0.00 -5.48 -1.39
CA GLY A 16 -0.06 -6.59 -2.36
C GLY A 16 0.18 -6.10 -3.79
N THR A 17 -0.53 -5.06 -4.21
CA THR A 17 -0.38 -4.44 -5.53
C THR A 17 1.04 -3.91 -5.76
N GLN A 18 1.67 -3.29 -4.77
CA GLN A 18 3.07 -2.87 -4.86
C GLN A 18 3.99 -4.06 -5.13
N ALA A 19 3.84 -5.15 -4.37
CA ALA A 19 4.64 -6.36 -4.54
C ALA A 19 4.41 -6.99 -5.93
N ASP A 20 3.18 -6.99 -6.44
CA ASP A 20 2.87 -7.45 -7.79
C ASP A 20 3.59 -6.60 -8.85
N LEU A 21 3.61 -5.27 -8.71
CA LEU A 21 4.33 -4.37 -9.60
C LEU A 21 5.84 -4.62 -9.58
N GLU A 22 6.44 -4.82 -8.40
CA GLU A 22 7.85 -5.20 -8.26
C GLU A 22 8.13 -6.54 -8.95
N ALA A 23 7.25 -7.54 -8.78
CA ALA A 23 7.36 -8.84 -9.43
C ALA A 23 7.23 -8.73 -10.97
N PHE A 24 6.35 -7.87 -11.48
CA PHE A 24 6.24 -7.61 -12.92
C PHE A 24 7.50 -6.94 -13.48
N ALA A 25 8.08 -5.98 -12.74
CA ALA A 25 9.34 -5.35 -13.11
C ALA A 25 10.48 -6.38 -13.19
N LEU A 26 10.53 -7.35 -12.26
CA LEU A 26 11.55 -8.40 -12.24
C LEU A 26 11.36 -9.45 -13.33
N SER A 27 10.12 -9.82 -13.64
CA SER A 27 9.80 -10.87 -14.60
C SER A 27 9.82 -10.42 -16.06
N THR A 28 9.63 -9.12 -16.34
CA THR A 28 9.63 -8.61 -17.71
C THR A 28 11.03 -8.42 -18.29
N GLN A 29 11.18 -8.77 -19.57
CA GLN A 29 12.39 -8.49 -20.37
C GLN A 29 12.29 -7.17 -21.14
N ASN A 30 11.09 -6.58 -21.26
CA ASN A 30 10.93 -5.30 -21.91
C ASN A 30 11.42 -4.17 -20.99
N GLN A 31 12.45 -3.46 -21.42
CA GLN A 31 13.11 -2.43 -20.61
C GLN A 31 12.18 -1.25 -20.27
N GLN A 32 11.30 -0.85 -21.19
CA GLN A 32 10.33 0.22 -20.94
C GLN A 32 9.27 -0.24 -19.93
N ALA A 33 8.78 -1.47 -20.07
CA ALA A 33 7.83 -2.04 -19.12
C ALA A 33 8.44 -2.20 -17.72
N LYS A 34 9.72 -2.61 -17.64
CA LYS A 34 10.46 -2.70 -16.37
C LYS A 34 10.50 -1.36 -15.65
N GLN A 35 10.84 -0.27 -16.37
CA GLN A 35 10.84 1.08 -15.81
C GLN A 35 9.44 1.53 -15.38
N LEU A 36 8.43 1.26 -16.19
CA LEU A 36 7.03 1.57 -15.86
C LEU A 36 6.60 0.90 -14.56
N TYR A 37 6.80 -0.41 -14.43
CA TYR A 37 6.42 -1.16 -13.24
C TYR A 37 7.20 -0.71 -11.99
N ALA A 38 8.51 -0.45 -12.13
CA ALA A 38 9.33 0.06 -11.02
C ALA A 38 8.84 1.44 -10.53
N GLN A 39 8.56 2.37 -11.44
CA GLN A 39 8.02 3.68 -11.09
C GLN A 39 6.62 3.59 -10.46
N ALA A 40 5.77 2.69 -10.97
CA ALA A 40 4.45 2.46 -10.40
C ALA A 40 4.56 1.87 -8.97
N ALA A 41 5.52 0.97 -8.73
CA ALA A 41 5.78 0.43 -7.40
C ALA A 41 6.24 1.53 -6.42
N GLU A 42 7.16 2.41 -6.84
CA GLU A 42 7.62 3.54 -6.02
C GLU A 42 6.48 4.52 -5.68
N GLN A 43 5.63 4.87 -6.66
CA GLN A 43 4.45 5.70 -6.42
C GLN A 43 3.48 5.03 -5.45
N THR A 44 3.26 3.72 -5.62
CA THR A 44 2.40 2.94 -4.71
C THR A 44 2.97 2.91 -3.30
N GLN A 45 4.29 2.76 -3.14
CA GLN A 45 4.97 2.80 -1.86
C GLN A 45 4.77 4.15 -1.14
N ALA A 46 4.80 5.27 -1.87
CA ALA A 46 4.51 6.57 -1.29
C ALA A 46 3.06 6.67 -0.76
N ILE A 47 2.08 6.13 -1.51
CA ILE A 47 0.68 6.06 -1.08
C ILE A 47 0.52 5.17 0.16
N VAL A 48 1.18 4.00 0.17
CA VAL A 48 1.21 3.07 1.31
C VAL A 48 1.71 3.77 2.57
N THR A 49 2.82 4.51 2.48
CA THR A 49 3.38 5.27 3.61
C THR A 49 2.39 6.31 4.15
N ASN A 50 1.75 7.08 3.26
CA ASN A 50 0.77 8.09 3.66
C ASN A 50 -0.45 7.45 4.36
N LEU A 51 -0.95 6.33 3.84
CA LEU A 51 -2.07 5.62 4.43
C LEU A 51 -1.70 4.94 5.75
N GLN A 52 -0.47 4.46 5.92
CA GLN A 52 0.01 3.97 7.21
C GLN A 52 -0.06 5.05 8.29
N GLN A 53 0.38 6.27 7.97
CA GLN A 53 0.26 7.39 8.90
C GLN A 53 -1.21 7.67 9.24
N ARG A 54 -2.11 7.67 8.25
CA ARG A 54 -3.55 7.87 8.50
C ARG A 54 -4.17 6.77 9.35
N VAL A 55 -3.75 5.52 9.19
CA VAL A 55 -4.19 4.41 10.07
C VAL A 55 -3.76 4.70 11.51
N THR A 56 -2.53 5.13 11.75
CA THR A 56 -2.06 5.46 13.09
C THR A 56 -2.85 6.61 13.72
N GLU A 57 -3.21 7.64 12.96
CA GLU A 57 -4.09 8.72 13.43
C GLU A 57 -5.47 8.18 13.81
N LEU A 58 -6.08 7.37 12.94
CA LEU A 58 -7.39 6.77 13.17
C LEU A 58 -7.39 5.84 14.40
N GLU A 59 -6.33 5.09 14.65
CA GLU A 59 -6.20 4.25 15.86
C GLU A 59 -6.14 5.06 17.16
N ASN A 60 -5.67 6.31 17.10
CA ASN A 60 -5.68 7.23 18.23
C ASN A 60 -7.04 7.92 18.39
N GLU A 61 -7.76 8.17 17.28
CA GLU A 61 -9.15 8.68 17.27
C GLU A 61 -10.15 7.60 17.73
N GLU A 62 -9.85 6.32 17.48
CA GLU A 62 -10.67 5.15 17.82
C GLU A 62 -9.95 4.20 18.82
N PRO A 63 -9.56 4.66 20.03
CA PRO A 63 -8.73 3.88 20.95
C PRO A 63 -9.39 2.56 21.39
N GLN A 64 -10.73 2.51 21.41
CA GLN A 64 -11.49 1.29 21.70
C GLN A 64 -11.33 0.17 20.64
N TYR A 65 -10.72 0.45 19.48
CA TYR A 65 -10.48 -0.51 18.40
C TYR A 65 -8.98 -0.71 18.09
N LYS A 66 -8.09 -0.24 18.98
CA LYS A 66 -6.65 -0.36 18.83
C LYS A 66 -6.22 -1.85 18.83
N GLY A 67 -5.52 -2.29 17.78
CA GLY A 67 -4.99 -3.65 17.65
C GLY A 67 -5.91 -4.70 16.99
N PHE A 68 -7.12 -4.31 16.58
CA PHE A 68 -7.98 -5.13 15.70
C PHE A 68 -7.69 -4.88 14.21
#